data_AF-A0AAW0GB55-F1
#
_entry.id   AF-A0AAW0GB55-F1
#
_cell.length_a   1.000
_cell.length_b   1.000
_cell.length_c   1.000
_cell.angle_alpha   90.00
_cell.angle_beta   90.00
_cell.angle_gamma   90.00
#
_symmetry.space_group_name_H-M   'P 1'
#
loop_
_entity.id
_entity.type
_entity.pdbx_description
1 polymer ?
#
loop_
_entity_poly.entity_id
_entity_poly.type
_entity_poly.pdbx_seq_one_letter_code
_entity_poly.pdbx_strand_id
1 'polypeptide(L)'
;MSGGLALAKIWFFAIESLAGLYTPLGGTLTKTKKNPSSSESSVKLIILTTDTEDDSENYNKIIFLDTGHFNPQKSLRNNPGKQLSNTRITKLMALVHDARQSQVAPQFKRKSYIIPRTSPAHPDYRLTLTKIVLPPAAYSKFNDPDGHTLYYSWFDFSHQLHVDSINLRILVTPGLLQLPHKHPLVKELVRDIVESAFFIKSKDEYKDMYNELKQQGKILTESTNFFLPTTLFDIRCIMTQSPFRICAGLVERDIDFEKIELFFLGLVKLGNGSSLAALDKVAHFKEKAKQRKERGLEDSSEEGEEAVKDIVGDMDAIPFA
;
A
#
# COMPACT_ATOMS: atom_id res chain seq x y z
N MET A 1 19.81 -3.75 22.26
CA MET A 1 18.45 -3.48 21.73
C MET A 1 18.39 -4.07 20.33
N SER A 2 17.53 -5.06 20.07
CA SER A 2 17.54 -5.78 18.78
C SER A 2 16.97 -4.90 17.66
N GLY A 3 17.62 -4.89 16.49
CA GLY A 3 17.15 -4.13 15.33
C GLY A 3 15.72 -4.46 14.89
N GLY A 4 15.20 -5.64 15.26
CA GLY A 4 13.80 -6.01 15.06
C GLY A 4 12.81 -5.16 15.85
N LEU A 5 13.19 -4.64 17.03
CA LEU A 5 12.35 -3.71 17.80
C LEU A 5 12.32 -2.32 17.17
N ALA A 6 13.43 -1.88 16.56
CA ALA A 6 13.48 -0.60 15.83
C ALA A 6 12.66 -0.68 14.53
N LEU A 7 12.79 -1.77 13.77
CA LEU A 7 12.02 -2.00 12.54
C LEU A 7 10.52 -2.14 12.82
N ALA A 8 10.14 -2.88 13.87
CA ALA A 8 8.74 -3.00 14.28
C ALA A 8 8.17 -1.66 14.78
N LYS A 9 8.98 -0.84 15.47
CA LYS A 9 8.59 0.52 15.89
C LYS A 9 8.46 1.48 14.72
N ILE A 10 9.34 1.40 13.71
CA ILE A 10 9.25 2.20 12.49
C ILE A 10 8.06 1.76 11.64
N TRP A 11 7.78 0.47 11.56
CA TRP A 11 6.63 -0.09 10.85
C TRP A 11 5.31 0.29 11.56
N PHE A 12 5.24 0.17 12.90
CA PHE A 12 4.11 0.65 13.70
C PHE A 12 3.94 2.18 13.64
N PHE A 13 5.04 2.93 13.63
CA PHE A 13 5.02 4.40 13.51
C PHE A 13 4.61 4.86 12.11
N ALA A 14 4.99 4.15 11.04
CA ALA A 14 4.53 4.43 9.68
C ALA A 14 3.01 4.20 9.54
N ILE A 15 2.49 3.19 10.24
CA ILE A 15 1.07 2.87 10.33
C ILE A 15 0.28 3.91 11.12
N GLU A 16 0.76 4.31 12.30
CA GLU A 16 0.14 5.37 13.12
C GLU A 16 0.25 6.73 12.44
N SER A 17 1.35 7.02 11.75
CA SER A 17 1.51 8.25 10.97
C SER A 17 0.53 8.28 9.81
N LEU A 18 0.33 7.16 9.11
CA LEU A 18 -0.74 7.03 8.11
C LEU A 18 -2.11 7.27 8.74
N ALA A 19 -2.43 6.69 9.89
CA ALA A 19 -3.71 6.90 10.58
C ALA A 19 -3.92 8.37 11.02
N GLY A 20 -2.89 9.05 11.51
CA GLY A 20 -2.92 10.46 11.94
C GLY A 20 -2.90 11.48 10.79
N LEU A 21 -2.57 11.06 9.58
CA LEU A 21 -2.52 11.92 8.38
C LEU A 21 -3.78 11.83 7.52
N TYR A 22 -4.66 10.86 7.79
CA TYR A 22 -5.97 10.76 7.16
C TYR A 22 -7.07 11.54 7.92
N THR A 23 -6.75 12.31 8.97
CA THR A 23 -7.74 13.18 9.65
C THR A 23 -7.91 14.51 8.89
N PRO A 24 -9.13 14.91 8.46
CA PRO A 24 -9.41 16.15 7.72
C PRO A 24 -9.43 17.38 8.64
N LEU A 25 -9.31 17.16 9.94
CA LEU A 25 -9.01 18.16 10.95
C LEU A 25 -7.84 17.62 11.76
N GLY A 26 -6.67 18.25 11.62
CA GLY A 26 -5.60 18.08 12.59
C GLY A 26 -6.20 18.29 13.99
N GLY A 27 -6.04 17.28 14.84
CA GLY A 27 -6.44 17.21 16.25
C GLY A 27 -7.54 18.17 16.71
N THR A 28 -8.68 17.63 17.13
CA THR A 28 -9.54 18.34 18.09
C THR A 28 -8.81 18.44 19.44
N LEU A 29 -7.83 19.35 19.54
CA LEU A 29 -7.59 20.05 20.79
C LEU A 29 -8.69 21.10 20.87
N THR A 30 -9.75 20.79 21.60
CA THR A 30 -10.67 21.82 22.08
C THR A 30 -9.82 22.89 22.75
N LYS A 31 -9.84 24.09 22.16
CA LYS A 31 -9.20 25.27 22.74
C LYS A 31 -10.05 25.67 23.95
N THR A 32 -9.89 24.98 25.08
CA THR A 32 -10.36 25.52 26.36
C THR A 32 -9.58 26.80 26.58
N LYS A 33 -10.33 27.91 26.58
CA LYS A 33 -9.86 29.25 26.88
C LYS A 33 -9.11 29.19 28.21
N LYS A 34 -7.79 29.30 28.17
CA LYS A 34 -6.95 29.28 29.38
C LYS A 34 -7.23 30.56 30.14
N ASN A 35 -7.95 30.47 31.25
CA ASN A 35 -7.88 31.47 32.31
C ASN A 35 -6.45 31.42 32.91
N PRO A 36 -5.81 32.57 33.15
CA PRO A 36 -4.45 32.60 33.66
C PRO A 36 -4.47 32.49 35.19
N SER A 37 -4.54 31.27 35.72
CA SER A 37 -4.10 30.96 37.10
C SER A 37 -4.24 29.48 37.37
N SER A 38 -3.16 28.74 37.14
CA SER A 38 -2.73 27.62 37.98
C SER A 38 -1.55 26.92 37.31
N SER A 39 -0.47 26.86 38.07
CA SER A 39 0.69 26.02 37.87
C SER A 39 0.27 24.56 37.85
N GLU A 40 0.48 23.85 36.74
CA GLU A 40 0.76 22.42 36.77
C GLU A 40 1.33 21.91 35.45
N SER A 41 2.21 20.92 35.62
CA SER A 41 3.18 20.35 34.69
C SER A 41 2.53 19.81 33.42
N SER A 42 2.96 20.31 32.26
CA SER A 42 2.65 19.71 30.97
C SER A 42 3.92 19.18 30.32
N VAL A 43 3.93 17.85 30.13
CA VAL A 43 4.91 17.14 29.30
C VAL A 43 4.84 17.73 27.90
N LYS A 44 5.87 18.51 27.56
CA LYS A 44 6.07 19.10 26.25
C LYS A 44 6.52 17.98 25.31
N LEU A 45 5.58 17.30 24.64
CA LEU A 45 5.92 16.54 23.44
C LEU A 45 6.19 17.56 22.34
N ILE A 46 7.44 18.02 22.28
CA ILE A 46 7.92 18.91 21.22
C ILE A 46 8.01 18.03 19.97
N ILE A 47 6.92 17.96 19.21
CA ILE A 47 7.01 17.61 17.80
C ILE A 47 7.69 18.82 17.15
N LEU A 48 9.03 18.77 17.12
CA LEU A 48 9.90 19.76 16.48
C LEU A 48 9.64 19.73 14.97
N THR A 49 8.59 20.42 14.52
CA THR A 49 8.62 21.05 13.19
C THR A 49 9.30 22.39 13.37
N THR A 50 10.63 22.39 13.44
CA THR A 50 11.41 23.62 13.40
C THR A 50 11.49 24.09 11.95
N ASP A 51 10.88 25.24 11.69
CA ASP A 51 11.00 26.07 10.50
C ASP A 51 12.44 26.67 10.39
N THR A 52 13.45 25.80 10.30
CA THR A 52 14.84 26.22 10.05
C THR A 52 15.32 25.52 8.79
N GLU A 53 15.55 26.32 7.75
CA GLU A 53 15.62 25.91 6.35
C GLU A 53 16.83 25.03 5.96
N ASP A 54 17.83 24.81 6.83
CA ASP A 54 19.05 24.10 6.40
C ASP A 54 19.21 22.64 6.90
N ASP A 55 18.55 22.23 8.00
CA ASP A 55 18.68 20.85 8.50
C ASP A 55 17.47 19.95 8.17
N SER A 56 16.39 20.51 7.63
CA SER A 56 15.12 19.80 7.41
C SER A 56 15.13 18.83 6.21
N GLU A 57 16.04 19.02 5.24
CA GLU A 57 16.05 18.20 4.02
C GLU A 57 16.48 16.76 4.27
N ASN A 58 17.48 16.54 5.13
CA ASN A 58 17.96 15.20 5.46
C ASN A 58 16.93 14.43 6.28
N TYR A 59 16.27 15.07 7.24
CA TYR A 59 15.22 14.45 8.03
C TYR A 59 13.99 14.12 7.17
N ASN A 60 13.55 15.02 6.29
CA ASN A 60 12.45 14.73 5.37
C ASN A 60 12.80 13.64 4.35
N LYS A 61 14.06 13.56 3.91
CA LYS A 61 14.58 12.48 3.07
C LYS A 61 14.55 11.14 3.80
N ILE A 62 15.04 11.09 5.04
CA ILE A 62 15.00 9.88 5.88
C ILE A 62 13.56 9.44 6.11
N ILE A 63 12.66 10.36 6.45
CA ILE A 63 11.23 10.06 6.63
C ILE A 63 10.62 9.52 5.34
N PHE A 64 10.88 10.13 4.18
CA PHE A 64 10.37 9.60 2.92
C PHE A 64 10.97 8.23 2.59
N LEU A 65 12.26 8.02 2.78
CA LEU A 65 12.92 6.74 2.50
C LEU A 65 12.44 5.62 3.43
N ASP A 66 12.19 5.94 4.70
CA ASP A 66 11.80 4.95 5.71
C ASP A 66 10.29 4.68 5.74
N THR A 67 9.47 5.64 5.29
CA THR A 67 8.00 5.58 5.45
C THR A 67 7.20 5.78 4.17
N GLY A 68 7.85 6.21 3.08
CA GLY A 68 7.18 6.62 1.85
C GLY A 68 6.30 7.86 2.00
N HIS A 69 6.39 8.60 3.11
CA HIS A 69 5.48 9.69 3.38
C HIS A 69 5.64 10.84 2.37
N PHE A 70 4.60 11.08 1.57
CA PHE A 70 4.47 12.25 0.71
C PHE A 70 3.08 12.85 0.86
N ASN A 71 3.01 14.10 1.31
CA ASN A 71 1.77 14.87 1.31
C ASN A 71 1.73 15.79 0.07
N PRO A 72 1.13 15.33 -1.05
CA PRO A 72 1.05 16.12 -2.27
C PRO A 72 0.29 17.43 -2.02
N GLN A 73 -0.76 17.44 -1.20
CA GLN A 73 -1.58 18.63 -0.99
C GLN A 73 -0.83 19.74 -0.25
N LYS A 74 -0.07 19.43 0.81
CA LYS A 74 0.74 20.44 1.51
C LYS A 74 1.84 21.03 0.61
N SER A 75 2.41 20.19 -0.26
CA SER A 75 3.44 20.60 -1.22
C SER A 75 2.86 21.47 -2.37
N LEU A 76 1.64 21.16 -2.83
CA LEU A 76 0.95 21.87 -3.91
C LEU A 76 0.28 23.18 -3.44
N ARG A 77 -0.22 23.23 -2.20
CA ARG A 77 -0.90 24.40 -1.61
C ARG A 77 0.04 25.60 -1.41
N ASN A 78 1.34 25.33 -1.28
CA ASN A 78 2.38 26.35 -1.11
C ASN A 78 2.96 26.87 -2.44
N ASN A 79 2.53 26.33 -3.60
CA ASN A 79 3.05 26.73 -4.91
C ASN A 79 2.03 27.60 -5.69
N PRO A 80 2.41 28.80 -6.16
CA PRO A 80 1.58 29.59 -7.05
C PRO A 80 1.42 28.83 -8.37
N GLY A 81 0.19 28.43 -8.69
CA GLY A 81 -0.14 27.64 -9.89
C GLY A 81 -0.47 26.17 -9.64
N LYS A 82 -0.46 25.69 -8.38
CA LYS A 82 -0.77 24.28 -8.03
C LYS A 82 0.08 23.25 -8.80
N GLN A 83 1.28 23.61 -9.26
CA GLN A 83 2.22 22.73 -9.95
C GLN A 83 3.53 22.64 -9.17
N LEU A 84 4.09 21.45 -9.05
CA LEU A 84 5.38 21.23 -8.41
C LEU A 84 6.52 21.56 -9.39
N SER A 85 7.59 22.21 -8.91
CA SER A 85 8.77 22.52 -9.72
C SER A 85 9.41 21.23 -10.26
N ASN A 86 9.96 21.28 -11.47
CA ASN A 86 10.65 20.14 -12.09
C ASN A 86 11.69 19.48 -11.16
N THR A 87 12.56 20.27 -10.52
CA THR A 87 13.59 19.78 -9.58
C THR A 87 13.00 18.94 -8.43
N ARG A 88 11.84 19.34 -7.90
CA ARG A 88 11.15 18.60 -6.84
C ARG A 88 10.52 17.31 -7.37
N ILE A 89 9.95 17.33 -8.58
CA ILE A 89 9.42 16.11 -9.22
C ILE A 89 10.56 15.10 -9.46
N THR A 90 11.70 15.56 -9.98
CA THR A 90 12.89 14.71 -10.16
C THR A 90 13.40 14.17 -8.83
N LYS A 91 13.44 14.98 -7.77
CA LYS A 91 13.81 14.54 -6.42
C LYS A 91 12.87 13.44 -5.92
N LEU A 92 11.55 13.58 -6.10
CA LEU A 92 10.58 12.55 -5.72
C LEU A 92 10.78 11.25 -6.49
N MET A 93 10.97 11.31 -7.81
CA MET A 93 11.25 10.13 -8.62
C MET A 93 12.54 9.42 -8.19
N ALA A 94 13.60 10.19 -7.87
CA ALA A 94 14.84 9.63 -7.35
C ALA A 94 14.63 8.95 -5.99
N LEU A 95 13.88 9.57 -5.08
CA LEU A 95 13.57 8.97 -3.78
C LEU A 95 12.71 7.70 -3.90
N VAL A 96 11.75 7.67 -4.82
CA VAL A 96 10.98 6.46 -5.14
C VAL A 96 11.92 5.37 -5.65
N HIS A 97 12.86 5.71 -6.53
CA HIS A 97 13.84 4.76 -7.03
C HIS A 97 14.68 4.17 -5.90
N ASP A 98 15.21 5.01 -5.01
CA ASP A 98 16.01 4.59 -3.85
C ASP A 98 15.20 3.71 -2.89
N ALA A 99 13.96 4.10 -2.57
CA ALA A 99 13.06 3.33 -1.71
C ALA A 99 12.77 1.94 -2.32
N ARG A 100 12.55 1.87 -3.63
CA ARG A 100 12.39 0.59 -4.35
C ARG A 100 13.63 -0.30 -4.23
N GLN A 101 14.84 0.24 -4.06
CA GLN A 101 16.04 -0.61 -3.91
C GLN A 101 16.19 -1.26 -2.54
N SER A 102 15.46 -0.78 -1.53
CA SER A 102 15.55 -1.29 -0.17
C SER A 102 15.06 -2.73 -0.06
N GLN A 103 15.79 -3.54 0.70
CA GLN A 103 15.46 -4.94 0.97
C GLN A 103 15.61 -5.24 2.47
N VAL A 104 14.56 -5.78 3.07
CA VAL A 104 14.56 -6.30 4.45
C VAL A 104 15.10 -7.73 4.45
N ALA A 105 14.55 -8.61 3.59
CA ALA A 105 15.09 -9.93 3.34
C ALA A 105 16.06 -9.86 2.15
N PRO A 106 17.38 -10.06 2.34
CA PRO A 106 18.31 -9.95 1.22
C PRO A 106 18.00 -10.95 0.11
N GLN A 107 18.17 -10.55 -1.14
CA GLN A 107 18.04 -11.44 -2.31
C GLN A 107 16.63 -12.04 -2.50
N PHE A 108 15.58 -11.44 -1.95
CA PHE A 108 14.22 -11.86 -2.28
C PHE A 108 13.93 -11.66 -3.78
N LYS A 109 13.11 -12.54 -4.35
CA LYS A 109 12.67 -12.41 -5.75
C LYS A 109 11.62 -11.31 -5.84
N ARG A 110 11.96 -10.15 -6.41
CA ARG A 110 11.09 -8.95 -6.41
C ARG A 110 9.69 -9.16 -6.96
N LYS A 111 9.53 -9.96 -8.02
CA LYS A 111 8.21 -10.17 -8.65
C LYS A 111 7.27 -11.05 -7.82
N SER A 112 7.82 -12.03 -7.10
CA SER A 112 7.01 -13.02 -6.37
C SER A 112 7.12 -12.90 -4.85
N TYR A 113 8.02 -12.04 -4.37
CA TYR A 113 8.38 -11.88 -2.95
C TYR A 113 8.91 -13.15 -2.28
N ILE A 114 9.26 -14.18 -3.06
CA ILE A 114 9.82 -15.43 -2.55
C ILE A 114 11.26 -15.20 -2.08
N ILE A 115 11.54 -15.63 -0.86
CA ILE A 115 12.88 -15.68 -0.31
C ILE A 115 13.51 -17.00 -0.77
N PRO A 116 14.60 -16.99 -1.56
CA PRO A 116 15.27 -18.22 -1.96
C PRO A 116 16.04 -18.84 -0.80
N ARG A 117 16.26 -20.16 -0.82
CA ARG A 117 17.06 -20.88 0.21
C ARG A 117 18.50 -20.38 0.34
N THR A 118 19.01 -19.67 -0.68
CA THR A 118 20.33 -19.03 -0.68
C THR A 118 20.37 -17.72 0.08
N SER A 119 19.21 -17.11 0.36
CA SER A 119 19.12 -15.86 1.11
C SER A 119 19.45 -16.11 2.59
N PRO A 120 20.29 -15.27 3.22
CA PRO A 120 20.57 -15.34 4.64
C PRO A 120 19.34 -15.16 5.55
N ALA A 121 18.27 -14.53 5.02
CA ALA A 121 17.00 -14.35 5.73
C ALA A 121 16.02 -15.52 5.55
N HIS A 122 16.37 -16.55 4.79
CA HIS A 122 15.51 -17.73 4.63
C HIS A 122 15.43 -18.53 5.95
N PRO A 123 14.23 -18.97 6.41
CA PRO A 123 14.11 -19.72 7.66
C PRO A 123 15.00 -20.96 7.74
N ASP A 124 15.09 -21.71 6.64
CA ASP A 124 15.92 -22.91 6.49
C ASP A 124 17.38 -22.62 6.03
N TYR A 125 17.87 -21.39 6.15
CA TYR A 125 19.24 -21.05 5.73
C TYR A 125 20.28 -21.81 6.56
N ARG A 126 21.25 -22.46 5.87
CA ARG A 126 22.17 -23.42 6.47
C ARG A 126 23.36 -22.79 7.20
N LEU A 127 23.84 -21.62 6.77
CA LEU A 127 25.06 -21.01 7.33
C LEU A 127 24.70 -20.12 8.52
N THR A 128 24.93 -20.61 9.73
CA THR A 128 24.51 -19.91 10.97
C THR A 128 25.24 -18.59 11.21
N LEU A 129 26.49 -18.47 10.75
CA LEU A 129 27.32 -17.27 10.93
C LEU A 129 26.78 -16.04 10.19
N THR A 130 26.13 -16.23 9.05
CA THR A 130 25.57 -15.15 8.22
C THR A 130 24.04 -15.08 8.30
N LYS A 131 23.40 -16.00 9.05
CA LYS A 131 21.94 -16.09 9.13
C LYS A 131 21.34 -14.83 9.76
N ILE A 132 20.36 -14.26 9.07
CA ILE A 132 19.55 -13.15 9.56
C ILE A 132 18.24 -13.74 10.08
N VAL A 133 17.95 -13.52 11.36
CA VAL A 133 16.70 -13.97 11.98
C VAL A 133 15.71 -12.82 11.98
N LEU A 134 14.71 -12.90 11.11
CA LEU A 134 13.56 -11.98 11.14
C LEU A 134 12.45 -12.55 12.02
N PRO A 135 11.55 -11.71 12.57
CA PRO A 135 10.40 -12.20 13.31
C PRO A 135 9.48 -13.06 12.44
N PRO A 136 8.72 -14.02 13.00
CA PRO A 136 7.80 -14.86 12.22
C PRO A 136 6.80 -14.06 11.37
N ALA A 137 6.37 -12.89 11.86
CA ALA A 137 5.46 -11.99 11.16
C ALA A 137 6.05 -11.37 9.87
N ALA A 138 7.37 -11.42 9.68
CA ALA A 138 8.02 -10.98 8.45
C ALA A 138 7.84 -11.98 7.29
N TYR A 139 7.34 -13.18 7.57
CA TYR A 139 7.22 -14.25 6.58
C TYR A 139 5.77 -14.70 6.38
N SER A 140 5.47 -15.20 5.19
CA SER A 140 4.33 -16.09 4.96
C SER A 140 4.81 -17.41 4.39
N LYS A 141 4.17 -18.50 4.80
CA LYS A 141 4.51 -19.86 4.37
C LYS A 141 3.37 -20.44 3.53
N PHE A 142 3.72 -21.02 2.40
CA PHE A 142 2.78 -21.73 1.53
C PHE A 142 3.46 -22.93 0.91
N ASN A 143 2.72 -24.01 0.69
CA ASN A 143 3.24 -25.13 -0.08
C ASN A 143 2.81 -24.96 -1.53
N ASP A 144 3.72 -25.19 -2.46
CA ASP A 144 3.46 -25.18 -3.90
C ASP A 144 2.75 -26.49 -4.34
N PRO A 145 2.13 -26.57 -5.53
CA PRO A 145 1.53 -27.81 -6.03
C PRO A 145 2.53 -28.97 -6.09
N ASP A 146 3.81 -28.66 -6.32
CA ASP A 146 4.92 -29.63 -6.32
C ASP A 146 5.34 -30.09 -4.90
N GLY A 147 4.65 -29.64 -3.85
CA GLY A 147 4.93 -29.97 -2.45
C GLY A 147 6.10 -29.20 -1.84
N HIS A 148 6.68 -28.24 -2.56
CA HIS A 148 7.76 -27.40 -2.05
C HIS A 148 7.23 -26.29 -1.14
N THR A 149 7.82 -26.14 0.05
CA THR A 149 7.53 -25.00 0.92
C THR A 149 8.17 -23.72 0.38
N LEU A 150 7.35 -22.73 0.08
CA LEU A 150 7.71 -21.37 -0.29
C LEU A 150 7.59 -20.44 0.93
N TYR A 151 8.59 -19.57 1.09
CA TYR A 151 8.57 -18.49 2.06
C TYR A 151 8.53 -17.14 1.34
N TYR A 152 7.52 -16.34 1.65
CA TYR A 152 7.33 -14.99 1.10
C TYR A 152 7.78 -13.96 2.13
N SER A 153 8.45 -12.89 1.69
CA SER A 153 8.77 -11.76 2.55
C SER A 153 7.57 -10.81 2.61
N TRP A 154 6.87 -10.80 3.75
CA TRP A 154 5.72 -9.92 3.96
C TRP A 154 6.14 -8.45 4.09
N PHE A 155 7.29 -8.20 4.74
CA PHE A 155 7.77 -6.84 4.96
C PHE A 155 8.26 -6.19 3.67
N ASP A 156 8.99 -6.94 2.83
CA ASP A 156 9.39 -6.43 1.51
C ASP A 156 8.17 -6.20 0.62
N PHE A 157 7.20 -7.12 0.63
CA PHE A 157 5.93 -6.92 -0.09
C PHE A 157 5.22 -5.65 0.35
N SER A 158 4.95 -5.50 1.65
CA SER A 158 4.24 -4.34 2.20
C SER A 158 4.97 -3.04 1.88
N HIS A 159 6.31 -3.01 2.03
CA HIS A 159 7.10 -1.83 1.71
C HIS A 159 7.01 -1.47 0.22
N GLN A 160 7.31 -2.42 -0.67
CA GLN A 160 7.32 -2.18 -2.12
C GLN A 160 5.95 -1.75 -2.63
N LEU A 161 4.88 -2.35 -2.11
CA LEU A 161 3.50 -1.98 -2.46
C LEU A 161 3.18 -0.53 -2.11
N HIS A 162 3.65 -0.03 -0.96
CA HIS A 162 3.47 1.36 -0.59
C HIS A 162 4.31 2.30 -1.47
N VAL A 163 5.56 1.95 -1.75
CA VAL A 163 6.42 2.72 -2.67
C VAL A 163 5.78 2.81 -4.06
N ASP A 164 5.26 1.71 -4.57
CA ASP A 164 4.54 1.66 -5.84
C ASP A 164 3.27 2.51 -5.81
N SER A 165 2.53 2.52 -4.69
CA SER A 165 1.37 3.39 -4.54
C SER A 165 1.72 4.89 -4.55
N ILE A 166 2.87 5.28 -3.99
CA ILE A 166 3.37 6.65 -4.02
C ILE A 166 3.78 7.03 -5.43
N ASN A 167 4.50 6.13 -6.12
CA ASN A 167 4.85 6.32 -7.52
C ASN A 167 3.58 6.52 -8.37
N LEU A 168 2.57 5.68 -8.17
CA LEU A 168 1.28 5.79 -8.85
C LEU A 168 0.61 7.14 -8.60
N ARG A 169 0.63 7.64 -7.35
CA ARG A 169 0.13 8.98 -7.02
C ARG A 169 0.91 10.08 -7.73
N ILE A 170 2.24 9.97 -7.83
CA ILE A 170 3.06 10.95 -8.57
C ILE A 170 2.65 10.99 -10.04
N LEU A 171 2.37 9.83 -10.64
CA LEU A 171 1.94 9.73 -12.03
C LEU A 171 0.58 10.37 -12.26
N VAL A 172 -0.43 10.12 -11.41
CA VAL A 172 -1.83 10.48 -11.72
C VAL A 172 -2.30 11.80 -11.07
N THR A 173 -1.62 12.31 -10.05
CA THR A 173 -2.11 13.49 -9.30
C THR A 173 -1.95 14.78 -10.11
N PRO A 174 -3.01 15.60 -10.24
CA PRO A 174 -2.91 16.95 -10.81
C PRO A 174 -1.92 17.82 -10.06
N GLY A 175 -1.09 18.58 -10.76
CA GLY A 175 0.00 19.36 -10.16
C GLY A 175 1.33 18.62 -10.05
N LEU A 176 1.35 17.31 -10.35
CA LEU A 176 2.55 16.51 -10.55
C LEU A 176 2.70 16.19 -12.04
N LEU A 177 2.41 14.95 -12.45
CA LEU A 177 2.48 14.55 -13.86
C LEU A 177 1.11 14.45 -14.53
N GLN A 178 0.03 14.22 -13.77
CA GLN A 178 -1.35 14.14 -14.28
C GLN A 178 -1.48 13.24 -15.52
N LEU A 179 -0.83 12.08 -15.49
CA LEU A 179 -0.91 11.14 -16.59
C LEU A 179 -2.32 10.53 -16.67
N PRO A 180 -2.87 10.35 -17.89
CA PRO A 180 -4.13 9.64 -18.07
C PRO A 180 -4.06 8.22 -17.53
N HIS A 181 -5.18 7.69 -17.05
CA HIS A 181 -5.25 6.32 -16.52
C HIS A 181 -4.84 5.24 -17.54
N LYS A 182 -5.06 5.54 -18.83
CA LYS A 182 -4.67 4.66 -19.94
C LYS A 182 -3.19 4.72 -20.30
N HIS A 183 -2.43 5.64 -19.70
CA HIS A 183 -1.02 5.79 -19.99
C HIS A 183 -0.26 4.49 -19.66
N PRO A 184 0.66 4.02 -20.53
CA PRO A 184 1.36 2.75 -20.34
C PRO A 184 2.04 2.61 -18.97
N LEU A 185 2.67 3.68 -18.47
CA LEU A 185 3.32 3.69 -17.14
C LEU A 185 2.33 3.48 -15.99
N VAL A 186 1.11 4.02 -16.11
CA VAL A 186 0.05 3.84 -15.10
C VAL A 186 -0.46 2.40 -15.17
N LYS A 187 -0.74 1.90 -16.37
CA LYS A 187 -1.21 0.52 -16.59
C LYS A 187 -0.20 -0.53 -16.12
N GLU A 188 1.07 -0.33 -16.41
CA GLU A 188 2.15 -1.20 -15.95
C GLU A 188 2.20 -1.27 -14.43
N LEU A 189 2.21 -0.11 -13.76
CA LEU A 189 2.31 -0.05 -12.30
C LEU A 189 1.07 -0.61 -11.59
N VAL A 190 -0.13 -0.34 -12.11
CA VAL A 190 -1.38 -0.92 -11.59
C VAL A 190 -1.36 -2.44 -11.72
N ARG A 191 -0.93 -2.96 -12.88
CA ARG A 191 -0.80 -4.40 -13.10
C ARG A 191 0.20 -5.01 -12.12
N ASP A 192 1.37 -4.40 -11.95
CA ASP A 192 2.39 -4.90 -11.02
C ASP A 192 1.87 -4.93 -9.58
N ILE A 193 1.15 -3.90 -9.13
CA ILE A 193 0.51 -3.85 -7.80
C ILE A 193 -0.53 -4.99 -7.66
N VAL A 194 -1.43 -5.18 -8.63
CA VAL A 194 -2.48 -6.20 -8.53
C VAL A 194 -1.90 -7.62 -8.63
N GLU A 195 -0.89 -7.84 -9.47
CA GLU A 195 -0.24 -9.14 -9.64
C GLU A 195 0.72 -9.49 -8.49
N SER A 196 1.23 -8.48 -7.77
CA SER A 196 2.09 -8.68 -6.59
C SER A 196 1.39 -9.38 -5.41
N ALA A 197 0.05 -9.41 -5.41
CA ALA A 197 -0.79 -9.96 -4.36
C ALA A 197 -0.68 -11.50 -4.27
N PHE A 198 0.47 -12.01 -3.83
CA PHE A 198 0.81 -13.44 -3.82
C PHE A 198 -0.14 -14.32 -2.99
N PHE A 199 -0.92 -13.70 -2.09
CA PHE A 199 -1.96 -14.35 -1.29
C PHE A 199 -3.27 -14.61 -2.06
N ILE A 200 -3.42 -14.06 -3.27
CA ILE A 200 -4.51 -14.39 -4.19
C ILE A 200 -4.04 -15.51 -5.11
N LYS A 201 -4.66 -16.68 -5.02
CA LYS A 201 -4.27 -17.87 -5.80
C LYS A 201 -5.30 -18.19 -6.87
N SER A 202 -4.84 -18.59 -8.05
CA SER A 202 -5.68 -19.04 -9.16
C SER A 202 -6.24 -20.44 -8.86
N LYS A 203 -7.55 -20.64 -9.05
CA LYS A 203 -8.17 -21.95 -8.89
C LYS A 203 -7.72 -22.94 -9.95
N ASP A 204 -7.44 -22.46 -11.16
CA ASP A 204 -7.01 -23.31 -12.27
C ASP A 204 -5.58 -23.80 -12.07
N GLU A 205 -4.68 -22.90 -11.66
CA GLU A 205 -3.26 -23.23 -11.42
C GLU A 205 -3.08 -24.14 -10.19
N TYR A 206 -3.89 -23.94 -9.15
CA TYR A 206 -3.79 -24.67 -7.88
C TYR A 206 -4.95 -25.66 -7.67
N LYS A 207 -5.55 -26.21 -8.74
CA LYS A 207 -6.82 -26.96 -8.68
C LYS A 207 -6.86 -28.06 -7.61
N ASP A 208 -5.86 -28.93 -7.57
CA ASP A 208 -5.80 -30.05 -6.63
C ASP A 208 -5.66 -29.56 -5.19
N MET A 209 -4.75 -28.61 -4.97
CA MET A 209 -4.54 -27.98 -3.67
C MET A 209 -5.74 -27.16 -3.20
N TYR A 210 -6.43 -26.48 -4.11
CA TYR A 210 -7.66 -25.75 -3.81
C TYR A 210 -8.74 -26.70 -3.29
N ASN A 211 -8.93 -27.85 -3.93
CA ASN A 211 -9.89 -28.86 -3.47
C ASN A 211 -9.52 -29.38 -2.07
N GLU A 212 -8.24 -29.65 -1.82
CA GLU A 212 -7.75 -30.08 -0.51
C GLU A 212 -7.99 -29.00 0.56
N LEU A 213 -7.58 -27.75 0.30
CA LEU A 213 -7.76 -26.62 1.22
C LEU A 213 -9.24 -26.34 1.48
N LYS A 214 -10.10 -26.54 0.47
CA LYS A 214 -11.56 -26.41 0.59
C LYS A 214 -12.14 -27.46 1.52
N GLN A 215 -11.75 -28.73 1.37
CA GLN A 215 -12.16 -29.81 2.27
C GLN A 215 -11.69 -29.59 3.71
N GLN A 216 -10.49 -29.00 3.88
CA GLN A 216 -9.92 -28.68 5.18
C GLN A 216 -10.47 -27.37 5.80
N GLY A 217 -11.36 -26.65 5.11
CA GLY A 217 -11.87 -25.36 5.60
C GLY A 217 -10.80 -24.26 5.71
N LYS A 218 -9.71 -24.35 4.95
CA LYS A 218 -8.57 -23.41 4.96
C LYS A 218 -8.65 -22.33 3.88
N ILE A 219 -9.82 -22.15 3.28
CA ILE A 219 -10.12 -21.06 2.36
C ILE A 219 -10.89 -20.00 3.12
N LEU A 220 -10.33 -18.80 3.23
CA LEU A 220 -11.00 -17.68 3.87
C LEU A 220 -12.18 -17.21 3.00
N THR A 221 -11.91 -16.98 1.71
CA THR A 221 -12.91 -16.58 0.73
C THR A 221 -12.47 -16.94 -0.67
N GLU A 222 -13.42 -16.97 -1.59
CA GLU A 222 -13.21 -17.33 -2.99
C GLU A 222 -14.11 -16.50 -3.91
N SER A 223 -13.64 -16.31 -5.15
CA SER A 223 -14.38 -15.72 -6.27
C SER A 223 -14.59 -16.77 -7.35
N THR A 224 -14.85 -16.39 -8.60
CA THR A 224 -14.99 -17.32 -9.72
C THR A 224 -13.68 -18.04 -10.02
N ASN A 225 -12.61 -17.28 -10.23
CA ASN A 225 -11.31 -17.75 -10.72
C ASN A 225 -10.23 -17.81 -9.63
N PHE A 226 -10.44 -17.13 -8.48
CA PHE A 226 -9.41 -16.98 -7.46
C PHE A 226 -9.91 -17.37 -6.06
N PHE A 227 -8.97 -17.60 -5.14
CA PHE A 227 -9.24 -17.89 -3.73
C PHE A 227 -8.15 -17.33 -2.80
N LEU A 228 -8.51 -17.16 -1.53
CA LEU A 228 -7.64 -16.68 -0.46
C LEU A 228 -7.39 -17.80 0.57
N PRO A 229 -6.19 -18.39 0.61
CA PRO A 229 -5.79 -19.32 1.66
C PRO A 229 -5.65 -18.60 3.01
N THR A 230 -6.13 -19.20 4.10
CA THR A 230 -5.98 -18.66 5.47
C THR A 230 -4.52 -18.59 5.93
N THR A 231 -3.62 -19.35 5.28
CA THR A 231 -2.17 -19.35 5.57
C THR A 231 -1.42 -18.17 4.97
N LEU A 232 -1.99 -17.51 3.96
CA LEU A 232 -1.38 -16.39 3.26
C LEU A 232 -2.12 -15.06 3.50
N PHE A 233 -3.44 -15.12 3.66
CA PHE A 233 -4.28 -13.95 3.85
C PHE A 233 -4.69 -13.80 5.32
N ASP A 234 -4.07 -12.85 6.01
CA ASP A 234 -4.29 -12.61 7.45
C ASP A 234 -4.40 -11.11 7.77
N ILE A 235 -4.41 -10.78 9.06
CA ILE A 235 -4.60 -9.41 9.56
C ILE A 235 -3.59 -8.41 8.98
N ARG A 236 -2.40 -8.86 8.56
CA ARG A 236 -1.39 -7.99 7.98
C ARG A 236 -1.83 -7.41 6.63
N CYS A 237 -2.79 -8.02 5.94
CA CYS A 237 -3.39 -7.49 4.71
C CYS A 237 -4.11 -6.14 4.92
N ILE A 238 -4.57 -5.85 6.15
CA ILE A 238 -5.19 -4.54 6.47
C ILE A 238 -4.19 -3.41 6.20
N MET A 239 -2.89 -3.65 6.42
CA MET A 239 -1.85 -2.66 6.21
C MET A 239 -1.67 -2.28 4.75
N THR A 240 -1.98 -3.20 3.86
CA THR A 240 -1.80 -3.04 2.42
C THR A 240 -3.10 -2.65 1.72
N GLN A 241 -4.14 -2.19 2.42
CA GLN A 241 -5.43 -1.89 1.80
C GLN A 241 -5.41 -0.65 0.90
N SER A 242 -4.58 0.35 1.21
CA SER A 242 -4.61 1.64 0.50
C SER A 242 -4.14 1.56 -0.95
N PRO A 243 -3.09 0.79 -1.32
CA PRO A 243 -2.71 0.63 -2.72
C PRO A 243 -3.81 -0.05 -3.57
N PHE A 244 -4.50 -1.07 -3.03
CA PHE A 244 -5.60 -1.73 -3.76
C PHE A 244 -6.82 -0.82 -3.94
N ARG A 245 -7.10 0.06 -2.97
CA ARG A 245 -8.18 1.07 -3.11
C ARG A 245 -7.89 2.06 -4.23
N ILE A 246 -6.64 2.52 -4.35
CA ILE A 246 -6.23 3.39 -5.47
C ILE A 246 -6.36 2.63 -6.80
N CYS A 247 -5.89 1.38 -6.85
CA CYS A 247 -5.97 0.57 -8.06
C CYS A 247 -7.41 0.30 -8.50
N ALA A 248 -8.37 0.21 -7.57
CA ALA A 248 -9.78 -0.01 -7.90
C ALA A 248 -10.35 1.03 -8.88
N GLY A 249 -9.90 2.30 -8.79
CA GLY A 249 -10.31 3.38 -9.69
C GLY A 249 -9.55 3.42 -11.03
N LEU A 250 -8.50 2.60 -11.18
CA LEU A 250 -7.56 2.62 -12.30
C LEU A 250 -7.57 1.34 -13.15
N VAL A 251 -8.13 0.25 -12.63
CA VAL A 251 -8.22 -1.03 -13.35
C VAL A 251 -9.31 -1.00 -14.43
N GLU A 252 -9.09 -1.76 -15.50
CA GLU A 252 -10.04 -1.90 -16.62
C GLU A 252 -10.40 -3.37 -16.93
N ARG A 253 -9.54 -4.32 -16.51
CA ARG A 253 -9.75 -5.75 -16.76
C ARG A 253 -10.64 -6.33 -15.68
N ASP A 254 -11.60 -7.15 -16.10
CA ASP A 254 -12.54 -7.80 -15.17
C ASP A 254 -11.82 -8.73 -14.19
N ILE A 255 -10.71 -9.33 -14.61
CA ILE A 255 -9.82 -10.14 -13.75
C ILE A 255 -9.19 -9.31 -12.63
N ASP A 256 -8.80 -8.06 -12.92
CA ASP A 256 -8.20 -7.19 -11.90
C ASP A 256 -9.26 -6.71 -10.90
N PHE A 257 -10.47 -6.38 -11.39
CA PHE A 257 -11.62 -6.12 -10.53
C PHE A 257 -11.91 -7.31 -9.62
N GLU A 258 -11.98 -8.53 -10.16
CA GLU A 258 -12.23 -9.74 -9.38
C GLU A 258 -11.19 -9.94 -8.26
N LYS A 259 -9.90 -9.71 -8.54
CA LYS A 259 -8.84 -9.79 -7.53
C LYS A 259 -9.00 -8.74 -6.43
N ILE A 260 -9.31 -7.50 -6.80
CA ILE A 260 -9.50 -6.40 -5.84
C ILE A 260 -10.77 -6.62 -5.00
N GLU A 261 -11.87 -7.06 -5.61
CA GLU A 261 -13.10 -7.46 -4.92
C GLU A 261 -12.81 -8.58 -3.90
N LEU A 262 -12.10 -9.62 -4.34
CA LEU A 262 -11.73 -10.74 -3.49
C LEU A 262 -10.85 -10.29 -2.31
N PHE A 263 -9.89 -9.40 -2.54
CA PHE A 263 -9.05 -8.82 -1.49
C PHE A 263 -9.90 -8.13 -0.41
N PHE A 264 -10.79 -7.20 -0.79
CA PHE A 264 -11.60 -6.48 0.19
C PHE A 264 -12.63 -7.39 0.86
N LEU A 265 -13.21 -8.36 0.15
CA LEU A 265 -14.08 -9.38 0.75
C LEU A 265 -13.32 -10.20 1.81
N GLY A 266 -12.06 -10.54 1.54
CA GLY A 266 -11.17 -11.16 2.51
C GLY A 266 -10.98 -10.31 3.77
N LEU A 267 -10.73 -9.00 3.60
CA LEU A 267 -10.58 -8.07 4.72
C LEU A 267 -11.86 -7.95 5.56
N VAL A 268 -13.04 -7.94 4.93
CA VAL A 268 -14.33 -7.94 5.64
C VAL A 268 -14.46 -9.20 6.49
N LYS A 269 -14.08 -10.38 5.98
CA LYS A 269 -14.10 -11.62 6.77
C LYS A 269 -13.10 -11.64 7.92
N LEU A 270 -12.02 -10.85 7.85
CA LEU A 270 -11.09 -10.63 8.96
C LEU A 270 -11.58 -9.55 9.96
N GLY A 271 -12.77 -8.98 9.75
CA GLY A 271 -13.37 -8.00 10.65
C GLY A 271 -13.05 -6.54 10.32
N ASN A 272 -12.47 -6.24 9.14
CA ASN A 272 -12.20 -4.86 8.74
C ASN A 272 -13.45 -4.19 8.13
N GLY A 273 -14.23 -3.50 8.96
CA GLY A 273 -15.47 -2.83 8.54
C GLY A 273 -15.28 -1.77 7.45
N SER A 274 -14.13 -1.06 7.43
CA SER A 274 -13.86 -0.03 6.41
C SER A 274 -13.75 -0.60 5.00
N SER A 275 -13.56 -1.92 4.86
CA SER A 275 -13.49 -2.61 3.56
C SER A 275 -14.85 -2.73 2.88
N LEU A 276 -15.97 -2.56 3.60
CA LEU A 276 -17.31 -2.54 3.00
C LEU A 276 -17.47 -1.34 2.05
N ALA A 277 -17.09 -0.15 2.50
CA ALA A 277 -17.11 1.05 1.66
C ALA A 277 -16.15 0.94 0.46
N ALA A 278 -15.06 0.17 0.60
CA ALA A 278 -14.17 -0.11 -0.52
C ALA A 278 -14.81 -1.07 -1.53
N LEU A 279 -15.55 -2.10 -1.09
CA LEU A 279 -16.29 -3.00 -1.98
C LEU A 279 -17.36 -2.27 -2.79
N ASP A 280 -18.13 -1.39 -2.16
CA ASP A 280 -19.14 -0.59 -2.85
C ASP A 280 -18.52 0.26 -3.98
N LYS A 281 -17.33 0.81 -3.73
CA LYS A 281 -16.57 1.57 -4.74
C LYS A 281 -16.05 0.69 -5.85
N VAL A 282 -15.53 -0.50 -5.54
CA VAL A 282 -15.07 -1.42 -6.58
C VAL A 282 -16.24 -1.81 -7.49
N ALA A 283 -17.42 -2.08 -6.93
CA ALA A 283 -18.63 -2.33 -7.69
C ALA A 283 -19.01 -1.13 -8.58
N HIS A 284 -18.99 0.08 -8.03
CA HIS A 284 -19.24 1.31 -8.78
C HIS A 284 -18.24 1.50 -9.95
N PHE A 285 -16.94 1.32 -9.71
CA PHE A 285 -15.92 1.46 -10.75
C PHE A 285 -16.03 0.38 -11.82
N LYS A 286 -16.39 -0.85 -11.45
CA LYS A 286 -16.62 -1.95 -12.39
C LYS A 286 -17.82 -1.67 -13.29
N GLU A 287 -18.91 -1.14 -12.73
CA GLU A 287 -20.07 -0.73 -13.51
C GLU A 287 -19.73 0.41 -14.46
N LYS A 288 -19.02 1.44 -13.98
CA LYS A 288 -18.55 2.57 -14.80
C LYS A 288 -17.64 2.07 -15.94
N ALA A 289 -16.72 1.13 -15.66
CA ALA A 289 -15.86 0.53 -16.67
C ALA A 289 -16.66 -0.27 -17.72
N LYS A 290 -17.70 -0.99 -17.32
CA LYS A 290 -18.60 -1.70 -18.24
C LYS A 290 -19.38 -0.72 -19.13
N GLN A 291 -19.95 0.33 -18.56
CA GLN A 291 -20.67 1.37 -19.32
C GLN A 291 -19.75 2.06 -20.35
N ARG A 292 -18.46 2.27 -20.03
CA ARG A 292 -17.49 2.82 -20.99
C ARG A 292 -17.24 1.87 -22.17
N LYS A 293 -17.07 0.57 -21.91
CA LYS A 293 -16.89 -0.46 -22.96
C LYS A 293 -18.12 -0.50 -23.88
N GLU A 294 -19.32 -0.41 -23.32
CA GLU A 294 -20.58 -0.44 -24.09
C GLU A 294 -20.81 0.82 -24.94
N ARG A 295 -20.37 2.00 -24.46
CA ARG A 295 -20.53 3.27 -25.18
C ARG A 295 -19.49 3.52 -26.27
N GLY A 296 -18.45 2.67 -26.38
CA GLY A 296 -17.34 2.89 -27.32
C GLY A 296 -16.55 4.17 -27.07
N LEU A 297 -16.74 4.82 -25.90
CA LEU A 297 -16.07 6.06 -25.49
C LEU A 297 -14.67 5.76 -24.91
N GLU A 298 -13.91 4.90 -25.58
CA GLU A 298 -12.60 4.53 -25.08
C GLU A 298 -11.60 5.72 -25.13
N ASP A 299 -11.85 6.76 -25.93
CA ASP A 299 -10.87 7.83 -26.19
C ASP A 299 -11.28 9.25 -25.72
N SER A 300 -12.37 9.44 -24.96
CA SER A 300 -12.71 10.78 -24.46
C SER A 300 -11.84 11.19 -23.25
N SER A 301 -10.99 12.19 -23.46
CA SER A 301 -10.08 12.76 -22.44
C SER A 301 -10.80 13.39 -21.24
N GLU A 302 -12.06 13.76 -21.38
CA GLU A 302 -12.86 14.46 -20.36
C GLU A 302 -13.29 13.57 -19.19
N GLU A 303 -13.50 12.26 -19.38
CA GLU A 303 -13.95 11.35 -18.31
C GLU A 303 -12.79 10.75 -17.50
N GLY A 304 -11.57 10.75 -18.05
CA GLY A 304 -10.36 10.39 -17.31
C GLY A 304 -10.11 11.33 -16.13
N GLU A 305 -10.42 12.63 -16.30
CA GLU A 305 -10.32 13.62 -15.23
C GLU A 305 -11.30 13.38 -14.08
N GLU A 306 -12.49 12.84 -14.36
CA GLU A 306 -13.48 12.55 -13.31
C GLU A 306 -13.05 11.36 -12.45
N ALA A 307 -12.48 10.31 -13.05
CA ALA A 307 -11.90 9.21 -12.29
C ALA A 307 -10.66 9.64 -11.50
N VAL A 308 -9.83 10.56 -12.02
CA VAL A 308 -8.74 11.19 -11.25
C VAL A 308 -9.32 12.00 -10.08
N LYS A 309 -10.40 12.77 -10.29
CA LYS A 309 -11.07 13.54 -9.24
C LYS A 309 -11.68 12.64 -8.17
N ASP A 310 -12.26 11.50 -8.54
CA ASP A 310 -12.76 10.51 -7.59
C ASP A 310 -11.61 9.91 -6.79
N ILE A 311 -10.50 9.55 -7.43
CA ILE A 311 -9.29 9.05 -6.73
C ILE A 311 -8.71 10.12 -5.80
N VAL A 312 -8.61 11.37 -6.24
CA VAL A 312 -8.08 12.50 -5.46
C VAL A 312 -9.04 12.90 -4.33
N GLY A 313 -10.35 12.89 -4.55
CA GLY A 313 -11.36 13.10 -3.51
C GLY A 313 -11.40 11.97 -2.50
N ASP A 314 -11.07 10.75 -2.92
CA ASP A 314 -10.96 9.60 -2.03
C ASP A 314 -9.64 9.57 -1.23
N MET A 315 -8.63 10.33 -1.67
CA MET A 315 -7.45 10.63 -0.86
C MET A 315 -7.82 11.50 0.37
N ASP A 316 -8.94 12.23 0.33
CA ASP A 316 -9.46 13.07 1.43
C ASP A 316 -10.38 12.32 2.40
N ALA A 317 -10.87 11.13 2.05
CA ALA A 317 -11.83 10.37 2.86
C ALA A 317 -11.16 9.40 3.84
N ILE A 318 -11.16 9.74 5.14
CA ILE A 318 -10.74 8.87 6.25
C ILE A 318 -11.47 7.53 6.20
N PRO A 319 -10.79 6.39 6.40
CA PRO A 319 -11.43 5.11 6.67
C PRO A 319 -11.72 4.84 8.15
N PHE A 320 -11.50 5.81 9.04
CA PHE A 320 -11.71 5.66 10.49
C PHE A 320 -12.76 6.65 10.97
N ALA A 321 -14.01 6.24 10.84
CA ALA A 321 -15.10 6.64 11.72
C ALA A 321 -15.53 5.39 12.50
#